data_AF-A0A6A3MP06-F1
#
_entry.id   AF-A0A6A3MP06-F1
#
_cell.length_a   1.000
_cell.length_b   1.000
_cell.length_c   1.000
_cell.angle_alpha   90.00
_cell.angle_beta   90.00
_cell.angle_gamma   90.00
#
_symmetry.space_group_name_H-M   'P 1'
#
loop_
_entity.id
_entity.type
_entity.pdbx_description
1 polymer ?
#
loop_
_entity_poly.entity_id
_entity_poly.type
_entity_poly.pdbx_seq_one_letter_code
_entity_poly.pdbx_strand_id
1 'polypeptide(L)'
;MQREGGGGRRVVTTLKRHELSVGEKHMIVMCYTYLDMERGGGLRGNNRTRNRVATCLGSSVSTVKRVWAQYNKLGDAMFDAPVSEPSTRGRKQEYDKDVVAPVIRAFVDSCNV
;
A
#
# COMPACT_ATOMS: atom_id res chain seq x y z
N MET A 1 18.38 13.55 39.68
CA MET A 1 17.18 12.72 39.49
C MET A 1 17.28 12.08 38.10
N GLN A 2 17.63 10.79 38.07
CA GLN A 2 17.66 9.96 36.87
C GLN A 2 16.23 9.53 36.51
N ARG A 3 15.91 9.50 35.21
CA ARG A 3 14.86 8.63 34.66
C ARG A 3 15.33 8.08 33.34
N GLU A 4 15.78 6.83 33.40
CA GLU A 4 15.83 5.90 32.28
C GLU A 4 14.42 5.60 31.77
N GLY A 5 14.29 5.17 30.51
CA GLY A 5 13.00 4.67 30.05
C GLY A 5 12.90 4.34 28.56
N GLY A 6 13.61 3.30 28.14
CA GLY A 6 13.04 2.31 27.21
C GLY A 6 12.91 2.71 25.74
N GLY A 7 13.99 2.54 24.99
CA GLY A 7 13.95 2.32 23.55
C GLY A 7 13.14 1.07 23.22
N GLY A 8 11.84 1.25 23.01
CA GLY A 8 10.97 0.22 22.47
C GLY A 8 11.39 -0.08 21.03
N ARG A 9 12.19 -1.14 20.84
CA ARG A 9 12.34 -1.80 19.54
C ARG A 9 10.95 -2.21 19.08
N ARG A 10 10.34 -1.41 18.20
CA ARG A 10 9.18 -1.86 17.44
C ARG A 10 9.67 -3.02 16.62
N VAL A 11 9.23 -4.22 16.98
CA VAL A 11 9.31 -5.40 16.12
C VAL A 11 8.60 -4.99 14.83
N VAL A 12 9.37 -4.72 13.78
CA VAL A 12 8.83 -4.54 12.43
C VAL A 12 8.52 -5.94 11.95
N THR A 13 7.37 -6.47 12.38
CA THR A 13 6.75 -7.57 11.66
C THR A 13 6.48 -7.02 10.27
N THR A 14 7.19 -7.54 9.27
CA THR A 14 6.88 -7.29 7.86
C THR A 14 5.51 -7.88 7.60
N LEU A 15 4.46 -7.11 7.90
CA LEU A 15 3.09 -7.41 7.52
C LEU A 15 3.11 -7.56 6.00
N LYS A 16 2.88 -8.78 5.51
CA LYS A 16 2.59 -9.03 4.09
C LYS A 16 1.57 -7.98 3.68
N ARG A 17 1.92 -7.17 2.68
CA ARG A 17 1.02 -6.13 2.18
C ARG A 17 -0.25 -6.84 1.71
N HIS A 18 -1.39 -6.46 2.29
CA HIS A 18 -2.69 -6.94 1.84
C HIS A 18 -2.90 -6.51 0.40
N GLU A 19 -3.06 -7.48 -0.49
CA GLU A 19 -3.41 -7.23 -1.88
C GLU A 19 -4.93 -7.24 -2.00
N LEU A 20 -5.48 -6.18 -2.60
CA LEU A 20 -6.92 -6.09 -2.80
C LEU A 20 -7.40 -7.16 -3.79
N SER A 21 -8.35 -7.97 -3.34
CA SER A 21 -9.14 -8.85 -4.18
C SER A 21 -9.96 -8.07 -5.22
N VAL A 22 -10.40 -8.75 -6.27
CA VAL A 22 -11.30 -8.18 -7.28
C VAL A 22 -12.59 -7.66 -6.64
N GLY A 23 -13.16 -8.41 -5.69
CA GLY A 23 -14.36 -8.00 -4.94
C GLY A 23 -14.15 -6.72 -4.14
N GLU A 24 -13.02 -6.56 -3.45
CA GLU A 24 -12.70 -5.33 -2.72
C GLU A 24 -12.56 -4.12 -3.66
N LYS A 25 -11.93 -4.30 -4.83
CA LYS A 25 -11.83 -3.26 -5.85
C LYS A 25 -13.22 -2.85 -6.38
N HIS A 26 -14.10 -3.83 -6.65
CA HIS A 26 -15.48 -3.58 -7.05
C HIS A 26 -16.24 -2.78 -6.00
N MET A 27 -16.17 -3.20 -4.73
CA MET A 27 -16.84 -2.51 -3.62
C MET A 27 -16.38 -1.05 -3.49
N ILE A 28 -15.07 -0.80 -3.63
CA ILE A 28 -14.54 0.57 -3.63
C ILE A 28 -15.13 1.41 -4.76
N VAL A 29 -15.18 0.87 -5.99
CA VAL A 29 -15.72 1.59 -7.15
C VAL A 29 -17.22 1.85 -6.98
N MET A 30 -18.01 0.84 -6.61
CA MET A 30 -19.47 1.01 -6.40
C MET A 30 -19.78 2.03 -5.30
N CYS A 31 -19.12 1.93 -4.14
CA CYS A 31 -19.32 2.88 -3.04
C CYS A 31 -18.94 4.30 -3.47
N TYR A 32 -17.88 4.44 -4.26
CA TYR A 32 -17.47 5.73 -4.77
C TYR A 32 -18.52 6.31 -5.73
N THR A 33 -18.96 5.54 -6.72
CA THR A 33 -19.96 5.98 -7.71
C THR A 33 -21.28 6.33 -7.03
N TYR A 34 -21.73 5.52 -6.05
CA TYR A 34 -22.93 5.80 -5.27
C TYR A 34 -22.85 7.14 -4.53
N LEU A 35 -21.76 7.38 -3.81
CA LEU A 35 -21.56 8.63 -3.06
C LEU A 35 -21.33 9.85 -3.96
N ASP A 36 -20.84 9.64 -5.18
CA ASP A 36 -20.70 10.70 -6.19
C ASP A 36 -22.07 11.06 -6.80
N MET A 37 -22.90 10.05 -7.09
CA MET A 37 -24.29 10.22 -7.56
C MET A 37 -25.17 10.92 -6.52
N GLU A 38 -25.08 10.54 -5.24
CA GLU A 38 -25.81 11.21 -4.15
C GLU A 38 -25.45 12.69 -4.01
N ARG A 39 -24.26 13.12 -4.46
CA ARG A 39 -23.83 14.53 -4.41
C ARG A 39 -24.23 15.32 -5.66
N GLY A 40 -25.05 14.76 -6.54
CA GLY A 40 -25.63 15.45 -7.69
C GLY A 40 -24.66 15.63 -8.86
N GLY A 41 -23.71 14.71 -9.06
CA GLY A 41 -22.85 14.67 -10.26
C GLY A 41 -21.89 15.86 -10.44
N GLY A 42 -21.67 16.65 -9.39
CA GLY A 42 -20.80 17.82 -9.45
C GLY A 42 -19.33 17.44 -9.32
N LEU A 43 -18.55 17.66 -10.39
CA LEU A 43 -17.09 17.54 -10.54
C LEU A 43 -16.22 18.36 -9.55
N ARG A 44 -16.66 18.57 -8.31
CA ARG A 44 -15.96 19.41 -7.33
C ARG A 44 -15.82 18.73 -5.96
N GLY A 45 -14.61 18.21 -5.72
CA GLY A 45 -14.05 18.09 -4.38
C GLY A 45 -13.99 16.67 -3.81
N ASN A 46 -13.26 15.77 -4.48
CA ASN A 46 -13.32 14.33 -4.21
C ASN A 46 -12.45 13.80 -3.06
N ASN A 47 -11.73 14.66 -2.33
CA ASN A 47 -11.07 14.20 -1.09
C ASN A 47 -12.09 13.77 -0.03
N ARG A 48 -13.25 14.44 0.04
CA ARG A 48 -14.30 14.09 1.02
C ARG A 48 -14.98 12.77 0.68
N THR A 49 -15.25 12.51 -0.60
CA THR A 49 -15.81 11.23 -1.08
C THR A 49 -14.83 10.09 -0.83
N ARG A 50 -13.53 10.27 -1.16
CA ARG A 50 -12.49 9.26 -0.87
C ARG A 50 -12.36 8.97 0.62
N ASN A 51 -12.40 10.00 1.46
CA ASN A 51 -12.34 9.82 2.92
C ASN A 51 -13.55 9.04 3.42
N ARG A 52 -14.76 9.34 2.92
CA ARG A 52 -15.97 8.59 3.29
C ARG A 52 -15.88 7.13 2.86
N VAL A 53 -15.51 6.85 1.61
CA VAL A 53 -15.32 5.48 1.11
C VAL A 53 -14.27 4.74 1.95
N ALA A 54 -13.14 5.39 2.23
CA ALA A 54 -12.08 4.84 3.08
C ALA A 54 -12.60 4.48 4.49
N THR A 55 -13.37 5.37 5.12
CA THR A 55 -13.99 5.13 6.42
C THR A 55 -15.03 4.00 6.36
N CYS A 56 -15.93 4.00 5.36
CA CYS A 56 -16.98 2.98 5.23
C CYS A 56 -16.41 1.57 5.00
N LEU A 57 -15.32 1.46 4.24
CA LEU A 57 -14.72 0.17 3.88
C LEU A 57 -13.51 -0.20 4.74
N GLY A 58 -13.16 0.60 5.74
CA GLY A 58 -11.98 0.37 6.59
C GLY A 58 -10.66 0.37 5.80
N SER A 59 -10.59 1.07 4.67
CA SER A 59 -9.42 1.11 3.79
C SER A 59 -8.68 2.44 3.88
N SER A 60 -7.46 2.51 3.34
CA SER A 60 -6.73 3.77 3.28
C SER A 60 -7.25 4.66 2.14
N VAL A 61 -7.25 5.98 2.35
CA VAL A 61 -7.59 6.96 1.32
C VAL A 61 -6.70 6.81 0.07
N SER A 62 -5.42 6.47 0.29
CA SER A 62 -4.46 6.19 -0.78
C SER A 62 -4.87 4.97 -1.63
N THR A 63 -5.45 3.95 -0.99
CA THR A 63 -5.97 2.76 -1.64
C THR A 63 -7.16 3.13 -2.53
N VAL A 64 -8.15 3.83 -1.95
CA VAL A 64 -9.34 4.30 -2.70
C VAL A 64 -8.94 5.17 -3.89
N LYS A 65 -7.99 6.11 -3.69
CA LYS A 65 -7.48 6.97 -4.77
C LYS A 65 -6.85 6.14 -5.90
N ARG A 66 -6.06 5.12 -5.57
CA ARG A 66 -5.39 4.28 -6.57
C ARG A 66 -6.39 3.44 -7.36
N VAL A 67 -7.32 2.79 -6.67
CA VAL A 67 -8.37 1.97 -7.31
C VAL A 67 -9.23 2.83 -8.22
N TRP A 68 -9.69 3.99 -7.74
CA TRP A 68 -10.50 4.90 -8.55
C TRP A 68 -9.75 5.45 -9.77
N ALA A 69 -8.47 5.80 -9.62
CA ALA A 69 -7.66 6.26 -10.74
C ALA A 69 -7.43 5.16 -11.79
N GLN A 70 -7.26 3.92 -11.33
CA GLN A 70 -7.11 2.76 -12.20
C GLN A 70 -8.42 2.44 -12.94
N TYR A 71 -9.55 2.51 -12.23
CA TYR A 71 -10.88 2.36 -12.83
C TYR A 71 -11.16 3.43 -13.88
N ASN A 72 -10.87 4.71 -13.61
CA ASN A 72 -11.03 5.78 -14.61
C ASN A 72 -10.16 5.60 -15.86
N LYS A 73 -9.05 4.84 -15.76
CA LYS A 73 -8.16 4.57 -16.90
C LYS A 73 -8.58 3.35 -17.72
N LEU A 74 -9.04 2.30 -17.06
CA LEU A 74 -9.27 0.98 -17.66
C LEU A 74 -10.75 0.59 -17.75
N GLY A 75 -11.64 1.30 -17.07
CA GLY A 75 -13.03 0.90 -16.89
C GLY A 75 -13.14 -0.46 -16.22
N ASP A 76 -14.12 -1.25 -16.66
CA ASP A 76 -14.39 -2.58 -16.10
C ASP A 76 -13.28 -3.60 -16.41
N ALA A 77 -12.46 -3.37 -17.43
CA ALA A 77 -11.29 -4.20 -17.72
C ALA A 77 -10.24 -4.19 -16.58
N MET A 78 -10.37 -3.28 -15.60
CA MET A 78 -9.59 -3.32 -14.36
C MET A 78 -9.82 -4.59 -13.54
N PHE A 79 -11.00 -5.20 -13.64
CA PHE A 79 -11.40 -6.34 -12.82
C PHE A 79 -11.01 -7.69 -13.44
N ASP A 80 -10.80 -7.70 -14.76
CA ASP A 80 -10.35 -8.88 -15.50
C ASP A 80 -8.83 -9.08 -15.45
N ALA A 81 -8.08 -8.06 -15.02
CA ALA A 81 -6.64 -8.13 -14.93
C ALA A 81 -6.21 -9.11 -13.81
N PRO A 82 -5.32 -10.10 -14.11
CA PRO A 82 -4.76 -10.96 -13.08
C PRO A 82 -4.07 -10.12 -12.01
N VAL A 83 -4.10 -10.64 -10.78
CA VAL A 83 -3.66 -10.00 -9.53
C VAL A 83 -2.43 -9.11 -9.75
N SER A 84 -2.58 -7.86 -9.32
CA SER A 84 -1.71 -6.73 -9.62
C SER A 84 -0.23 -7.08 -9.57
N GLU A 85 0.52 -6.63 -10.58
CA GLU A 85 1.98 -6.75 -10.62
C GLU A 85 2.59 -6.41 -9.26
N PRO A 86 3.53 -7.23 -8.75
CA PRO A 86 4.16 -6.97 -7.47
C PRO A 86 4.76 -5.56 -7.50
N SER A 87 4.47 -4.79 -6.45
CA SER A 87 4.89 -3.40 -6.29
C SER A 87 6.36 -3.20 -6.68
N THR A 88 6.63 -2.59 -7.83
CA THR A 88 7.96 -2.11 -8.27
C THR A 88 8.43 -0.86 -7.51
N ARG A 89 7.75 -0.48 -6.42
CA ARG A 89 8.15 0.65 -5.59
C ARG A 89 9.40 0.31 -4.77
N GLY A 90 10.53 0.66 -5.35
CA GLY A 90 11.89 0.47 -4.86
C GLY A 90 12.79 0.24 -6.07
N ARG A 91 13.93 0.94 -6.17
CA ARG A 91 14.95 0.59 -7.18
C ARG A 91 15.26 -0.89 -6.94
N LYS A 92 15.22 -1.75 -7.97
CA LYS A 92 15.80 -3.10 -7.86
C LYS A 92 17.23 -2.89 -7.35
N GLN A 93 17.48 -3.24 -6.10
CA GLN A 93 18.83 -3.20 -5.56
C GLN A 93 19.52 -4.43 -6.11
N GLU A 94 20.15 -4.26 -7.26
CA GLU A 94 21.17 -5.19 -7.71
C GLU A 94 22.40 -4.93 -6.85
N TYR A 95 22.73 -5.93 -6.03
CA TYR A 95 23.95 -5.97 -5.28
C TYR A 95 24.92 -6.87 -6.01
N ASP A 96 26.13 -6.36 -6.23
CA ASP A 96 27.23 -7.20 -6.65
C ASP A 96 27.57 -8.17 -5.51
N LYS A 97 27.38 -9.47 -5.78
CA LYS A 97 27.58 -10.51 -4.78
C LYS A 97 29.04 -10.58 -4.34
N ASP A 98 29.96 -10.24 -5.23
CA ASP A 98 31.40 -10.30 -4.96
C ASP A 98 31.83 -9.15 -4.03
N VAL A 99 31.07 -8.05 -4.03
CA VAL A 99 31.27 -6.93 -3.11
C VAL A 99 30.58 -7.16 -1.77
N VAL A 100 29.36 -7.71 -1.77
CA VAL A 100 28.53 -7.82 -0.56
C VAL A 100 28.87 -9.05 0.29
N ALA A 101 29.20 -10.18 -0.32
CA ALA A 101 29.53 -11.41 0.40
C ALA A 101 30.69 -11.27 1.41
N PRO A 102 31.85 -10.65 1.08
CA PRO A 102 32.93 -10.50 2.05
C PRO A 102 32.56 -9.57 3.23
N VAL A 103 31.75 -8.53 3.00
CA VAL A 103 31.29 -7.62 4.05
C VAL A 103 30.35 -8.34 5.02
N ILE A 104 29.42 -9.16 4.50
CA ILE A 104 28.53 -9.97 5.33
C ILE A 104 29.33 -10.99 6.15
N ARG A 105 30.32 -11.67 5.54
CA ARG A 105 31.18 -12.64 6.24
C ARG A 105 31.96 -11.99 7.38
N ALA A 106 32.63 -10.87 7.10
CA ALA A 106 33.39 -10.14 8.12
C ALA A 106 32.51 -9.66 9.29
N PHE A 107 31.27 -9.25 9.00
CA PHE A 107 30.31 -8.89 10.04
C PHE A 107 29.90 -10.09 10.90
N VAL A 108 29.59 -11.24 10.27
CA VAL A 108 29.24 -12.47 10.99
C VAL A 108 30.40 -12.93 11.88
N ASP A 109 31.63 -12.90 11.37
CA ASP A 109 32.81 -13.27 12.12
C ASP A 109 33.04 -12.34 13.33
N SER A 110 32.78 -11.04 13.18
CA SER A 110 32.88 -10.06 14.28
C SER A 110 31.86 -10.25 15.39
N CYS A 111 30.74 -10.91 15.11
CA CYS A 111 29.69 -11.21 16.09
C CYS A 111 29.90 -12.54 16.82
N ASN A 112 30.89 -13.35 16.41
CA ASN A 112 31.19 -14.66 17.00
C ASN A 112 32.44 -14.63 17.90
N VAL A 113 32.92 -13.43 18.26
CA VAL A 113 34.00 -13.16 19.24
C VAL A 113 33.37 -12.76 20.57
#